data_AF-I3Z1I1-F1
#
_entry.id   AF-I3Z1I1-F1
#
_cell.length_a   1.000
_cell.length_b   1.000
_cell.length_c   1.000
_cell.angle_alpha   90.00
_cell.angle_beta   90.00
_cell.angle_gamma   90.00
#
_symmetry.space_group_name_H-M   'P 1'
#
loop_
_entity.id
_entity.type
_entity.pdbx_description
1 polymer ?
#
loop_
_entity_poly.entity_id
_entity_poly.type
_entity_poly.pdbx_seq_one_letter_code
_entity_poly.pdbx_strand_id
1 'polypeptide(L)'
;MDNRFVIYILVFLWFSSSCNSSVEYDGAALSHFDISNASNKKSSDLEIVELVPLETTSENLMGMEFRVRINEDGFWVMNEDTKDAVHHFSLDGSYLGNNVVIGEGPNTLGNMFDFYPNPDGTLSVLSSIGQFSTIYSINKAGVTEKILEFEYPSSAFTKLNSENYLVYGGYNLPVITHRVIEVGNNNLTGRKFLENTYKNQMITMTERNFFKSTDELFVIESFDNIVKKYSNGNMISYLFVDFGKYNIPSKFWELDIMEGFEMINENGFASFHGVFADNENLLLSVFHQSREGVFKKLLFLNKPYDKGYSIEIRRDENNPFYQPIGIRDDRVLFITYRSILINYLKEKEESSTFLAKIPQNDFDYPVIVFSKTNF
;
A
#
# COMPACT_ATOMS: atom_id res chain seq x y z
N MET A 1 48.60 7.71 67.60
CA MET A 1 49.37 8.58 66.69
C MET A 1 49.90 7.67 65.60
N ASP A 2 49.43 7.66 64.36
CA ASP A 2 48.63 8.63 63.61
C ASP A 2 47.76 7.93 62.56
N ASN A 3 46.62 8.55 62.31
CA ASN A 3 45.70 8.30 61.20
C ASN A 3 46.41 8.40 59.85
N ARG A 4 46.18 7.45 58.93
CA ARG A 4 45.86 7.74 57.51
C ARG A 4 44.92 6.68 56.92
N PHE A 5 43.68 7.11 56.74
CA PHE A 5 42.64 6.51 55.90
C PHE A 5 43.14 6.33 54.46
N VAL A 6 42.98 5.14 53.88
CA VAL A 6 42.84 4.96 52.43
C VAL A 6 41.78 3.88 52.21
N ILE A 7 40.60 4.32 51.77
CA ILE A 7 39.49 3.50 51.32
C ILE A 7 39.73 3.16 49.85
N TYR A 8 39.81 1.87 49.50
CA TYR A 8 39.62 1.41 48.12
C TYR A 8 38.41 0.47 48.09
N ILE A 9 37.27 1.06 47.74
CA ILE A 9 36.06 0.37 47.32
C ILE A 9 36.25 0.04 45.83
N LEU A 10 36.43 -1.23 45.50
CA LEU A 10 36.42 -1.74 44.13
C LEU A 10 35.04 -2.39 43.89
N VAL A 11 34.13 -1.58 43.39
CA VAL A 11 32.83 -2.01 42.86
C VAL A 11 33.09 -2.67 41.52
N PHE A 12 33.00 -4.00 41.48
CA PHE A 12 32.87 -4.77 40.25
C PHE A 12 31.36 -4.89 39.94
N LEU A 13 30.80 -3.84 39.35
CA LEU A 13 29.54 -3.91 38.60
C LEU A 13 29.91 -3.94 37.13
N TRP A 14 30.05 -5.16 36.59
CA TRP A 14 30.04 -5.39 35.16
C TRP A 14 28.66 -5.00 34.64
N PHE A 15 28.60 -3.80 34.06
CA PHE A 15 27.51 -3.36 33.21
C PHE A 15 27.44 -4.27 32.00
N SER A 16 26.35 -5.01 31.90
CA SER A 16 25.83 -5.57 30.65
C SER A 16 25.43 -4.41 29.73
N SER A 17 26.40 -3.83 29.03
CA SER A 17 26.11 -2.96 27.89
C SER A 17 25.68 -3.85 26.73
N SER A 18 24.39 -4.15 26.69
CA SER A 18 23.72 -4.56 25.46
C SER A 18 23.85 -3.39 24.47
N CYS A 19 24.66 -3.57 23.43
CA CYS A 19 24.64 -2.73 22.25
C CYS A 19 23.30 -2.95 21.53
N ASN A 20 22.25 -2.26 21.98
CA ASN A 20 21.18 -1.89 21.06
C ASN A 20 21.73 -0.74 20.23
N SER A 21 22.06 -1.00 18.97
CA SER A 21 22.19 0.07 17.98
C SER A 21 20.82 0.69 17.79
N SER A 22 20.50 1.72 18.57
CA SER A 22 19.36 2.58 18.29
C SER A 22 19.65 3.33 16.99
N VAL A 23 18.94 2.97 15.93
CA VAL A 23 18.87 3.78 14.72
C VAL A 23 18.30 5.14 15.14
N GLU A 24 19.09 6.20 14.99
CA GLU A 24 18.62 7.58 15.19
C GLU A 24 17.60 7.90 14.09
N TYR A 25 16.33 7.99 14.48
CA TYR A 25 15.26 8.49 13.61
C TYR A 25 15.10 10.00 13.85
N ASP A 26 15.02 10.76 12.76
CA ASP A 26 15.02 12.21 12.74
C ASP A 26 13.87 12.83 13.56
N GLY A 27 14.22 13.61 14.59
CA GLY A 27 13.47 14.75 15.17
C GLY A 27 12.12 14.54 15.87
N ALA A 28 11.38 13.46 15.64
CA ALA A 28 10.12 13.15 16.32
C ALA A 28 10.16 11.72 16.86
N ALA A 29 9.56 11.47 18.04
CA ALA A 29 9.48 10.13 18.59
C ALA A 29 8.70 9.22 17.62
N LEU A 30 9.40 8.34 16.90
CA LEU A 30 8.81 7.35 16.03
C LEU A 30 7.82 6.50 16.84
N SER A 31 6.56 6.49 16.43
CA SER A 31 5.57 5.61 17.07
C SER A 31 5.97 4.16 16.81
N HIS A 32 5.85 3.32 17.83
CA HIS A 32 6.19 1.90 17.75
C HIS A 32 4.94 1.09 18.09
N PHE A 33 4.56 0.17 17.20
CA PHE A 33 3.46 -0.76 17.43
C PHE A 33 3.94 -2.20 17.31
N ASP A 34 3.84 -2.97 18.39
CA ASP A 34 4.06 -4.41 18.35
C ASP A 34 2.77 -5.10 17.88
N ILE A 35 2.86 -5.88 16.79
CA ILE A 35 1.70 -6.54 16.20
C ILE A 35 1.01 -7.53 17.17
N SER A 36 1.72 -8.01 18.19
CA SER A 36 1.17 -8.87 19.24
C SER A 36 0.28 -8.12 20.24
N ASN A 37 0.38 -6.78 20.29
CA ASN A 37 -0.52 -5.94 21.08
C ASN A 37 -1.89 -5.77 20.43
N ALA A 38 -2.07 -6.17 19.17
CA ALA A 38 -3.36 -6.14 18.51
C ALA A 38 -4.31 -7.20 19.08
N SER A 39 -5.50 -6.77 19.52
CA SER A 39 -6.55 -7.71 19.91
C SER A 39 -7.17 -8.35 18.66
N ASN A 40 -7.12 -9.68 18.57
CA ASN A 40 -7.67 -10.41 17.43
C ASN A 40 -9.20 -10.31 17.41
N LYS A 41 -9.74 -9.93 16.25
CA LYS A 41 -11.16 -9.86 15.91
C LYS A 41 -11.44 -10.78 14.73
N LYS A 42 -12.70 -11.14 14.55
CA LYS A 42 -13.14 -11.91 13.38
C LYS A 42 -13.58 -10.95 12.29
N SER A 43 -13.46 -11.36 11.03
CA SER A 43 -13.99 -10.57 9.92
C SER A 43 -15.50 -10.35 10.03
N SER A 44 -16.21 -11.21 10.77
CA SER A 44 -17.63 -11.06 11.09
C SER A 44 -17.96 -9.90 12.03
N ASP A 45 -16.95 -9.30 12.65
CA ASP A 45 -17.12 -8.12 13.50
C ASP A 45 -17.12 -6.82 12.67
N LEU A 46 -16.94 -6.93 11.34
CA LEU A 46 -17.18 -5.86 10.38
C LEU A 46 -18.63 -5.93 9.90
N GLU A 47 -19.36 -4.84 10.12
CA GLU A 47 -20.74 -4.69 9.67
C GLU A 47 -20.77 -4.03 8.29
N ILE A 48 -21.43 -4.66 7.33
CA ILE A 48 -21.71 -4.06 6.03
C ILE A 48 -22.82 -3.04 6.20
N VAL A 49 -22.54 -1.77 5.90
CA VAL A 49 -23.51 -0.68 6.02
C VAL A 49 -24.01 -0.17 4.67
N GLU A 50 -23.20 -0.33 3.62
CA GLU A 50 -23.52 0.14 2.28
C GLU A 50 -22.76 -0.70 1.23
N LEU A 51 -23.38 -0.86 0.06
CA LEU A 51 -22.87 -1.61 -1.08
C LEU A 51 -23.04 -0.78 -2.35
N VAL A 52 -22.01 -0.75 -3.18
CA VAL A 52 -22.04 -0.15 -4.51
C VAL A 52 -21.59 -1.18 -5.54
N PRO A 53 -22.53 -1.89 -6.20
CA PRO A 53 -22.24 -2.73 -7.35
C PRO A 53 -21.61 -1.92 -8.48
N LEU A 54 -20.46 -2.36 -9.03
CA LEU A 54 -19.88 -1.72 -10.21
C LEU A 54 -20.44 -2.38 -11.48
N GLU A 55 -21.04 -1.58 -12.35
CA GLU A 55 -21.63 -2.03 -13.61
C GLU A 55 -20.59 -2.76 -14.47
N THR A 56 -20.81 -4.04 -14.73
CA THR A 56 -19.89 -4.86 -15.53
C THR A 56 -20.56 -5.31 -16.81
N THR A 57 -19.85 -5.10 -17.91
CA THR A 57 -20.19 -5.47 -19.28
C THR A 57 -19.06 -6.32 -19.86
N SER A 58 -19.19 -6.75 -21.11
CA SER A 58 -18.10 -7.44 -21.81
C SER A 58 -16.85 -6.56 -22.04
N GLU A 59 -16.93 -5.25 -21.81
CA GLU A 59 -15.86 -4.28 -22.10
C GLU A 59 -14.98 -3.97 -20.88
N ASN A 60 -15.34 -4.42 -19.68
CA ASN A 60 -14.64 -4.12 -18.43
C ASN A 60 -14.51 -5.33 -17.49
N LEU A 61 -14.32 -6.51 -18.07
CA LEU A 61 -14.06 -7.73 -17.31
C LEU A 61 -12.68 -7.65 -16.66
N MET A 62 -12.64 -7.71 -15.33
CA MET A 62 -11.42 -7.63 -14.54
C MET A 62 -11.21 -8.90 -13.70
N GLY A 63 -9.98 -9.10 -13.23
CA GLY A 63 -9.63 -10.11 -12.22
C GLY A 63 -9.82 -9.60 -10.79
N MET A 64 -9.30 -10.32 -9.80
CA MET A 64 -9.56 -10.01 -8.37
C MET A 64 -8.57 -9.03 -7.74
N GLU A 65 -7.42 -8.78 -8.36
CA GLU A 65 -6.38 -7.93 -7.80
C GLU A 65 -6.53 -6.51 -8.38
N PHE A 66 -7.19 -5.63 -7.64
CA PHE A 66 -7.43 -4.25 -8.08
C PHE A 66 -6.47 -3.19 -7.53
N ARG A 67 -6.16 -2.20 -8.36
CA ARG A 67 -5.79 -0.86 -7.90
C ARG A 67 -7.01 0.04 -7.99
N VAL A 68 -7.47 0.53 -6.84
CA VAL A 68 -8.58 1.47 -6.75
C VAL A 68 -8.08 2.81 -6.23
N ARG A 69 -8.46 3.89 -6.91
CA ARG A 69 -8.37 5.26 -6.41
C ARG A 69 -9.79 5.86 -6.42
N ILE A 70 -10.06 6.73 -5.46
CA ILE A 70 -11.39 7.30 -5.22
C ILE A 70 -11.22 8.81 -5.03
N ASN A 71 -12.10 9.60 -5.65
CA ASN A 71 -12.21 11.03 -5.50
C ASN A 71 -13.69 11.43 -5.76
N GLU A 72 -13.98 12.72 -5.84
CA GLU A 72 -15.34 13.25 -6.06
C GLU A 72 -16.00 12.83 -7.38
N ASP A 73 -15.22 12.53 -8.42
CA ASP A 73 -15.71 12.10 -9.75
C ASP A 73 -16.07 10.59 -9.80
N GLY A 74 -15.77 9.78 -8.76
CA GLY A 74 -16.10 8.35 -8.73
C GLY A 74 -14.99 7.39 -8.29
N PHE A 75 -14.99 6.19 -8.89
CA PHE A 75 -14.02 5.12 -8.66
C PHE A 75 -13.20 4.88 -9.94
N TRP A 76 -11.87 4.87 -9.82
CA TRP A 76 -10.96 4.46 -10.90
C TRP A 76 -10.35 3.13 -10.52
N VAL A 77 -10.56 2.13 -11.39
CA VAL A 77 -10.21 0.75 -11.13
C VAL A 77 -9.32 0.24 -12.27
N MET A 78 -8.18 -0.33 -11.89
CA MET A 78 -7.28 -1.03 -12.80
C MET A 78 -7.07 -2.45 -12.27
N ASN A 79 -7.11 -3.43 -13.16
CA ASN A 79 -6.68 -4.79 -12.84
C ASN A 79 -5.14 -4.82 -12.75
N GLU A 80 -4.59 -5.20 -11.60
CA GLU A 80 -3.15 -5.24 -11.34
C GLU A 80 -2.45 -6.40 -12.08
N ASP A 81 -3.18 -7.46 -12.44
CA ASP A 81 -2.60 -8.59 -13.16
C ASP A 81 -2.36 -8.26 -14.63
N THR A 82 -3.31 -7.57 -15.27
CA THR A 82 -3.28 -7.26 -16.72
C THR A 82 -2.79 -5.85 -17.02
N LYS A 83 -3.14 -4.87 -16.18
CA LYS A 83 -2.83 -3.43 -16.34
C LYS A 83 -3.14 -2.89 -17.74
N ASP A 84 -4.20 -3.40 -18.33
CA ASP A 84 -4.60 -3.17 -19.73
C ASP A 84 -5.48 -1.92 -19.89
N ALA A 85 -6.23 -1.55 -18.85
CA ALA A 85 -7.04 -0.34 -18.84
C ALA A 85 -7.23 0.24 -17.43
N VAL A 86 -7.63 1.52 -17.39
CA VAL A 86 -8.19 2.18 -16.19
C VAL A 86 -9.65 2.45 -16.47
N HIS A 87 -10.53 1.76 -15.74
CA HIS A 87 -11.97 1.88 -15.82
C HIS A 87 -12.47 2.93 -14.83
N HIS A 88 -13.40 3.77 -15.27
CA HIS A 88 -14.03 4.81 -14.45
C HIS A 88 -15.50 4.45 -14.19
N PHE A 89 -15.88 4.52 -12.93
CA PHE A 89 -17.25 4.32 -12.46
C PHE A 89 -17.71 5.54 -11.68
N SER A 90 -18.98 5.90 -11.77
CA SER A 90 -19.59 6.91 -10.90
C SER A 90 -19.68 6.40 -9.46
N LEU A 91 -19.97 7.31 -8.51
CA LEU A 91 -20.09 6.97 -7.08
C LEU A 91 -21.25 6.00 -6.76
N ASP A 92 -22.25 5.90 -7.63
CA ASP A 92 -23.34 4.93 -7.56
C ASP A 92 -23.06 3.64 -8.35
N GLY A 93 -21.91 3.54 -9.01
CA GLY A 93 -21.40 2.32 -9.63
C GLY A 93 -21.69 2.16 -11.12
N SER A 94 -22.32 3.13 -11.79
CA SER A 94 -22.48 3.10 -13.25
C SER A 94 -21.13 3.21 -13.96
N TYR A 95 -20.99 2.47 -15.07
CA TYR A 95 -19.76 2.47 -15.85
C TYR A 95 -19.70 3.70 -16.76
N LEU A 96 -18.63 4.49 -16.61
CA LEU A 96 -18.42 5.72 -17.37
C LEU A 96 -17.44 5.55 -18.54
N GLY A 97 -16.88 4.35 -18.69
CA GLY A 97 -15.94 3.99 -19.74
C GLY A 97 -14.52 3.71 -19.22
N ASN A 98 -13.61 3.44 -20.16
CA ASN A 98 -12.18 3.41 -19.89
C ASN A 98 -11.55 4.71 -20.40
N ASN A 99 -10.55 5.20 -19.65
CA ASN A 99 -9.84 6.43 -20.01
C ASN A 99 -8.44 6.13 -20.54
N VAL A 100 -7.96 4.89 -20.40
CA VAL A 100 -6.61 4.46 -20.78
C VAL A 100 -6.71 3.05 -21.32
N VAL A 101 -6.03 2.77 -22.43
CA VAL A 101 -5.91 1.43 -23.01
C VAL A 101 -4.47 1.17 -23.42
N ILE A 102 -3.96 -0.01 -23.09
CA ILE A 102 -2.64 -0.49 -23.52
C ILE A 102 -2.74 -1.13 -24.90
N GLY A 103 -1.83 -0.77 -25.80
CA GLY A 103 -1.79 -1.32 -27.15
C GLY A 103 -0.80 -0.64 -28.08
N GLU A 104 -0.93 -0.93 -29.37
CA GLU A 104 -0.13 -0.33 -30.45
C GLU A 104 -0.94 0.67 -31.31
N GLY A 105 -2.21 0.87 -30.98
CA GLY A 105 -3.11 1.76 -31.71
C GLY A 105 -2.85 3.25 -31.45
N PRO A 106 -3.43 4.16 -32.25
CA PRO A 106 -3.40 5.58 -31.95
C PRO A 106 -3.94 5.87 -30.55
N ASN A 107 -3.30 6.79 -29.82
CA ASN A 107 -3.68 7.20 -28.47
C ASN A 107 -3.66 6.07 -27.40
N THR A 108 -2.93 4.98 -27.66
CA THR A 108 -2.68 3.93 -26.66
C THR A 108 -1.29 4.07 -26.04
N LEU A 109 -1.11 3.48 -24.84
CA LEU A 109 0.20 3.41 -24.19
C LEU A 109 0.82 2.02 -24.39
N GLY A 110 2.15 1.95 -24.47
CA GLY A 110 2.86 0.67 -24.58
C GLY A 110 2.84 -0.17 -23.30
N ASN A 111 2.74 0.48 -22.13
CA ASN A 111 2.48 -0.16 -20.84
C ASN A 111 1.97 0.85 -19.81
N MET A 112 1.52 0.36 -18.67
CA MET A 112 1.11 1.15 -17.51
C MET A 112 1.55 0.46 -16.23
N PHE A 113 2.17 1.21 -15.34
CA PHE A 113 2.59 0.76 -14.01
C PHE A 113 1.68 1.29 -12.91
N ASP A 114 1.22 2.52 -13.05
CA ASP A 114 0.39 3.22 -12.06
C ASP A 114 -0.38 4.36 -12.75
N PHE A 115 -1.43 4.85 -12.09
CA PHE A 115 -2.25 5.97 -12.54
C PHE A 115 -2.61 6.88 -11.37
N TYR A 116 -2.98 8.14 -11.64
CA TYR A 116 -3.46 9.10 -10.65
C TYR A 116 -4.61 9.92 -11.25
N PRO A 117 -5.84 9.85 -10.70
CA PRO A 117 -6.94 10.68 -11.16
C PRO A 117 -6.82 12.11 -10.64
N ASN A 118 -6.81 13.08 -11.57
CA ASN A 118 -6.71 14.49 -11.26
C ASN A 118 -8.10 15.11 -11.00
N PRO A 119 -8.20 16.18 -10.18
CA PRO A 119 -9.48 16.86 -9.92
C PRO A 119 -10.14 17.52 -11.13
N ASP A 120 -9.39 17.74 -12.22
CA ASP A 120 -9.94 18.25 -13.49
C ASP A 120 -10.56 17.13 -14.37
N GLY A 121 -10.57 15.90 -13.86
CA GLY A 121 -11.06 14.71 -14.55
C GLY A 121 -10.12 14.15 -15.60
N THR A 122 -8.85 14.60 -15.65
CA THR A 122 -7.78 13.95 -16.41
C THR A 122 -7.14 12.82 -15.60
N LEU A 123 -6.48 11.87 -16.27
CA LEU A 123 -5.64 10.87 -15.63
C LEU A 123 -4.17 11.17 -15.90
N SER A 124 -3.35 11.14 -14.85
CA SER A 124 -1.92 10.97 -15.02
C SER A 124 -1.59 9.48 -15.02
N VAL A 125 -0.75 9.01 -15.94
CA VAL A 125 -0.36 7.59 -16.05
C VAL A 125 1.14 7.47 -16.12
N LEU A 126 1.70 6.56 -15.32
CA LEU A 126 3.10 6.19 -15.35
C LEU A 126 3.31 5.00 -16.30
N SER A 127 4.19 5.19 -17.27
CA SER A 127 4.73 4.15 -18.15
C SER A 127 6.25 4.10 -17.98
N SER A 128 6.83 2.91 -18.02
CA SER A 128 8.28 2.71 -17.83
C SER A 128 8.82 1.69 -18.82
N ILE A 129 9.87 2.05 -19.55
CA ILE A 129 10.52 1.19 -20.55
C ILE A 129 12.03 1.32 -20.41
N GLY A 130 12.70 0.21 -20.14
CA GLY A 130 14.15 0.18 -19.92
C GLY A 130 14.54 1.07 -18.73
N GLN A 131 15.36 2.08 -18.99
CA GLN A 131 15.84 3.04 -17.98
C GLN A 131 15.00 4.32 -17.89
N PHE A 132 13.98 4.47 -18.74
CA PHE A 132 13.16 5.67 -18.81
C PHE A 132 11.77 5.42 -18.25
N SER A 133 11.26 6.45 -17.57
CA SER A 133 9.86 6.54 -17.16
C SER A 133 9.25 7.81 -17.72
N THR A 134 7.97 7.71 -18.05
CA THR A 134 7.20 8.79 -18.65
C THR A 134 5.87 8.91 -17.91
N ILE A 135 5.51 10.13 -17.54
CA ILE A 135 4.19 10.47 -17.03
C ILE A 135 3.39 11.09 -18.18
N TYR A 136 2.28 10.47 -18.52
CA TYR A 136 1.32 10.95 -19.50
C TYR A 136 0.11 11.60 -18.82
N SER A 137 -0.50 12.58 -19.47
CA SER A 137 -1.83 13.09 -19.17
C SER A 137 -2.80 12.49 -20.17
N ILE A 138 -3.95 12.03 -19.71
CA ILE A 138 -5.00 11.51 -20.57
C ILE A 138 -6.31 12.19 -20.22
N ASN A 139 -6.89 12.88 -21.19
CA ASN A 139 -8.13 13.62 -20.99
C ASN A 139 -9.36 12.71 -21.14
N LYS A 140 -10.56 13.27 -20.90
CA LYS A 140 -11.84 12.55 -21.00
C LYS A 140 -12.15 12.00 -22.40
N ALA A 141 -11.52 12.55 -23.44
CA ALA A 141 -11.65 12.07 -24.82
C ALA A 141 -10.60 10.99 -25.18
N GLY A 142 -9.75 10.57 -24.24
CA GLY A 142 -8.69 9.59 -24.45
C GLY A 142 -7.45 10.16 -25.16
N VAL A 143 -7.36 11.49 -25.34
CA VAL A 143 -6.16 12.09 -25.94
C VAL A 143 -5.03 12.01 -24.92
N THR A 144 -3.93 11.41 -25.36
CA THR A 144 -2.74 11.16 -24.55
C THR A 144 -1.67 12.21 -24.86
N GLU A 145 -1.16 12.87 -23.83
CA GLU A 145 -0.11 13.88 -23.92
C GLU A 145 1.05 13.52 -22.98
N LYS A 146 2.29 13.59 -23.47
CA LYS A 146 3.47 13.38 -22.62
C LYS A 146 3.67 14.62 -21.73
N ILE A 147 3.61 14.44 -20.41
CA ILE A 147 3.89 15.51 -19.44
C ILE A 147 5.39 15.62 -19.19
N LEU A 148 6.01 14.48 -18.87
CA LEU A 148 7.40 14.43 -18.41
C LEU A 148 8.00 13.07 -18.75
N GLU A 149 9.27 13.06 -19.15
CA GLU A 149 10.09 11.86 -19.35
C GLU A 149 11.41 12.04 -18.63
N PHE A 150 11.90 10.99 -17.97
CA PHE A 150 13.10 11.05 -17.13
C PHE A 150 13.82 9.69 -17.08
N GLU A 151 15.14 9.73 -16.95
CA GLU A 151 16.01 8.55 -16.89
C GLU A 151 16.06 7.97 -15.47
N TYR A 152 14.93 7.41 -15.03
CA TYR A 152 14.83 6.69 -13.77
C TYR A 152 13.66 5.70 -13.85
N PRO A 153 13.91 4.38 -13.91
CA PRO A 153 12.83 3.40 -14.04
C PRO A 153 12.01 3.35 -12.76
N SER A 154 10.72 3.63 -12.89
CA SER A 154 9.77 3.75 -11.78
C SER A 154 8.63 2.75 -11.90
N SER A 155 8.17 2.23 -10.75
CA SER A 155 7.03 1.31 -10.68
C SER A 155 5.77 1.93 -10.07
N ALA A 156 5.90 3.06 -9.39
CA ALA A 156 4.79 3.79 -8.77
C ALA A 156 5.07 5.28 -8.76
N PHE A 157 4.00 6.07 -8.70
CA PHE A 157 4.10 7.51 -8.54
C PHE A 157 2.90 8.12 -7.80
N THR A 158 3.10 9.35 -7.36
CA THR A 158 2.02 10.18 -6.83
C THR A 158 2.27 11.64 -7.18
N LYS A 159 1.19 12.38 -7.37
CA LYS A 159 1.23 13.81 -7.70
C LYS A 159 1.30 14.62 -6.41
N LEU A 160 2.31 15.50 -6.31
CA LEU A 160 2.46 16.41 -5.16
C LEU A 160 1.69 17.71 -5.39
N ASN A 161 1.85 18.29 -6.59
CA ASN A 161 1.19 19.53 -7.01
C ASN A 161 1.07 19.53 -8.55
N SER A 162 0.76 20.67 -9.16
CA SER A 162 0.62 20.78 -10.62
C SER A 162 1.89 20.44 -11.41
N GLU A 163 3.06 20.58 -10.81
CA GLU A 163 4.36 20.49 -11.50
C GLU A 163 5.21 19.28 -11.08
N ASN A 164 5.02 18.79 -9.85
CA ASN A 164 5.92 17.81 -9.24
C ASN A 164 5.22 16.49 -8.88
N TYR A 165 6.00 15.42 -8.98
CA TYR A 165 5.63 14.05 -8.64
C TYR A 165 6.70 13.42 -7.75
N LEU A 166 6.29 12.53 -6.84
CA LEU A 166 7.21 11.52 -6.31
C LEU A 166 7.08 10.26 -7.13
N VAL A 167 8.21 9.65 -7.42
CA VAL A 167 8.30 8.36 -8.13
C VAL A 167 9.14 7.38 -7.32
N TYR A 168 8.81 6.10 -7.42
CA TYR A 168 9.49 5.02 -6.72
C TYR A 168 10.16 4.06 -7.71
N GLY A 169 11.48 3.86 -7.56
CA GLY A 169 12.27 2.98 -8.42
C GLY A 169 12.62 1.63 -7.79
N GLY A 170 12.38 1.46 -6.49
CA GLY A 170 12.60 0.20 -5.78
C GLY A 170 14.06 -0.14 -5.50
N TYR A 171 14.28 -1.36 -5.03
CA TYR A 171 15.57 -1.87 -4.58
C TYR A 171 16.40 -2.39 -5.75
N ASN A 172 16.71 -1.64 -6.81
CA ASN A 172 17.53 -2.19 -7.90
C ASN A 172 18.86 -1.44 -8.07
N LEU A 173 19.87 -1.79 -7.27
CA LEU A 173 21.25 -1.34 -7.47
C LEU A 173 21.92 -2.07 -8.66
N PRO A 174 22.78 -1.37 -9.45
CA PRO A 174 23.21 0.02 -9.30
C PRO A 174 22.29 1.06 -9.99
N VAL A 175 21.20 0.61 -10.65
CA VAL A 175 20.33 1.48 -11.47
C VAL A 175 19.62 2.53 -10.61
N ILE A 176 19.15 2.13 -9.44
CA ILE A 176 18.39 2.94 -8.49
C ILE A 176 19.25 3.15 -7.24
N THR A 177 19.79 4.35 -7.07
CA THR A 177 20.58 4.71 -5.88
C THR A 177 19.71 5.21 -4.73
N HIS A 178 18.55 5.77 -5.04
CA HIS A 178 17.58 6.27 -4.07
C HIS A 178 16.22 5.76 -4.49
N ARG A 179 15.48 5.11 -3.59
CA ARG A 179 14.23 4.41 -3.93
C ARG A 179 13.09 5.37 -4.21
N VAL A 180 13.13 6.59 -3.66
CA VAL A 180 12.16 7.64 -3.96
C VAL A 180 12.90 8.89 -4.42
N ILE A 181 12.42 9.50 -5.48
CA ILE A 181 12.91 10.79 -5.97
C ILE A 181 11.74 11.70 -6.30
N GLU A 182 11.96 13.01 -6.26
CA GLU A 182 11.01 13.98 -6.77
C GLU A 182 11.40 14.46 -8.17
N VAL A 183 10.43 14.44 -9.09
CA VAL A 183 10.59 14.83 -10.49
C VAL A 183 9.60 15.95 -10.84
N GLY A 184 10.00 16.87 -11.71
CA GLY A 184 9.18 18.01 -12.14
C GLY A 184 9.86 18.85 -13.21
N ASN A 185 9.08 19.60 -13.99
CA ASN A 185 9.54 20.54 -15.05
C ASN A 185 10.81 20.10 -15.80
N ASN A 186 10.68 19.03 -16.60
CA ASN A 186 11.70 18.48 -17.49
C ASN A 186 12.95 17.87 -16.84
N ASN A 187 13.04 17.67 -15.51
CA ASN A 187 14.19 16.97 -14.89
C ASN A 187 13.93 16.41 -13.47
N LEU A 188 14.94 15.69 -12.95
CA LEU A 188 15.09 15.36 -11.54
C LEU A 188 15.21 16.66 -10.72
N THR A 189 14.34 16.87 -9.73
CA THR A 189 14.37 18.11 -8.89
C THR A 189 15.52 18.15 -7.89
N GLY A 190 16.33 17.08 -7.83
CA GLY A 190 17.44 16.93 -6.90
C GLY A 190 17.05 16.40 -5.52
N ARG A 191 15.77 16.39 -5.16
CA ARG A 191 15.28 15.76 -3.92
C ARG A 191 15.23 14.24 -4.08
N LYS A 192 15.97 13.55 -3.23
CA LYS A 192 16.09 12.09 -3.21
C LYS A 192 15.93 11.59 -1.79
N PHE A 193 15.27 10.46 -1.63
CA PHE A 193 14.97 9.87 -0.34
C PHE A 193 15.22 8.36 -0.41
N LEU A 194 15.41 7.75 0.75
CA LEU A 194 15.50 6.29 0.89
C LEU A 194 16.65 5.71 0.05
N GLU A 195 17.88 6.06 0.41
CA GLU A 195 19.08 5.57 -0.27
C GLU A 195 19.13 4.03 -0.23
N ASN A 196 19.47 3.42 -1.37
CA ASN A 196 19.79 2.00 -1.45
C ASN A 196 21.21 1.78 -0.94
N THR A 197 21.32 1.26 0.28
CA THR A 197 22.60 1.06 0.99
C THR A 197 22.99 -0.41 1.16
N TYR A 198 22.15 -1.34 0.71
CA TYR A 198 22.43 -2.78 0.78
C TYR A 198 23.50 -3.17 -0.26
N LYS A 199 24.21 -4.27 0.01
CA LYS A 199 25.40 -4.66 -0.77
C LYS A 199 25.09 -5.54 -1.99
N ASN A 200 23.91 -6.15 -2.02
CA ASN A 200 23.55 -7.14 -3.03
C ASN A 200 22.83 -6.51 -4.21
N GLN A 201 22.63 -7.30 -5.26
CA GLN A 201 21.78 -6.92 -6.38
C GLN A 201 20.39 -7.47 -6.12
N MET A 202 19.37 -6.62 -6.27
CA MET A 202 17.98 -6.98 -6.09
C MET A 202 17.29 -6.75 -7.43
N ILE A 203 16.35 -7.64 -7.80
CA ILE A 203 15.62 -7.51 -9.06
C ILE A 203 14.63 -6.35 -8.97
N THR A 204 14.28 -5.78 -10.12
CA THR A 204 13.19 -4.81 -10.19
C THR A 204 11.91 -5.45 -9.69
N MET A 205 11.32 -4.86 -8.65
CA MET A 205 10.02 -5.25 -8.13
C MET A 205 9.02 -4.13 -8.38
N THR A 206 7.85 -4.50 -8.87
CA THR A 206 6.74 -3.55 -9.02
C THR A 206 5.93 -3.56 -7.75
N GLU A 207 5.79 -2.38 -7.14
CA GLU A 207 5.11 -2.22 -5.87
C GLU A 207 4.10 -1.06 -5.95
N ARG A 208 3.14 -1.07 -5.03
CA ARG A 208 2.27 0.09 -4.76
C ARG A 208 2.80 0.73 -3.48
N ASN A 209 3.55 1.82 -3.60
CA ASN A 209 4.25 2.42 -2.45
C ASN A 209 3.55 3.65 -1.89
N PHE A 210 2.84 4.42 -2.74
CA PHE A 210 2.24 5.69 -2.37
C PHE A 210 0.75 5.54 -2.05
N PHE A 211 0.35 5.99 -0.86
CA PHE A 211 -1.04 5.99 -0.40
C PHE A 211 -1.41 7.38 0.09
N LYS A 212 -2.42 7.97 -0.55
CA LYS A 212 -2.91 9.30 -0.19
C LYS A 212 -4.21 9.16 0.60
N SER A 213 -4.26 9.80 1.76
CA SER A 213 -5.42 9.86 2.65
C SER A 213 -5.68 11.31 3.02
N THR A 214 -6.72 11.90 2.45
CA THR A 214 -7.09 13.32 2.60
C THR A 214 -5.90 14.26 2.31
N ASP A 215 -5.15 14.66 3.35
CA ASP A 215 -4.00 15.57 3.27
C ASP A 215 -2.65 14.87 3.60
N GLU A 216 -2.67 13.57 3.85
CA GLU A 216 -1.49 12.78 4.19
C GLU A 216 -1.05 11.93 3.01
N LEU A 217 0.25 11.89 2.78
CA LEU A 217 0.88 11.00 1.82
C LEU A 217 1.80 10.04 2.56
N PHE A 218 1.38 8.78 2.61
CA PHE A 218 2.16 7.70 3.18
C PHE A 218 2.98 6.98 2.11
N VAL A 219 4.12 6.46 2.55
CA VAL A 219 5.01 5.63 1.75
C VAL A 219 5.31 4.36 2.53
N ILE A 220 5.06 3.21 1.89
CA ILE A 220 5.38 1.88 2.41
C ILE A 220 6.25 1.12 1.40
N GLU A 221 7.04 0.17 1.89
CA GLU A 221 7.93 -0.66 1.07
C GLU A 221 7.76 -2.12 1.51
N SER A 222 7.80 -3.09 0.59
CA SER A 222 7.50 -4.49 0.96
C SER A 222 8.52 -5.09 1.92
N PHE A 223 9.77 -4.59 1.87
CA PHE A 223 10.87 -5.09 2.70
C PHE A 223 11.21 -4.20 3.90
N ASP A 224 10.35 -3.25 4.23
CA ASP A 224 10.52 -2.37 5.37
C ASP A 224 9.30 -2.48 6.29
N ASN A 225 9.52 -2.38 7.59
CA ASN A 225 8.49 -2.40 8.62
C ASN A 225 8.18 -1.00 9.17
N ILE A 226 8.63 0.04 8.46
CA ILE A 226 8.35 1.44 8.76
C ILE A 226 7.40 2.03 7.73
N VAL A 227 6.22 2.46 8.20
CA VAL A 227 5.37 3.40 7.47
C VAL A 227 6.02 4.77 7.53
N LYS A 228 6.24 5.39 6.36
CA LYS A 228 6.81 6.73 6.24
C LYS A 228 5.73 7.70 5.77
N LYS A 229 5.95 8.99 6.02
CA LYS A 229 5.08 10.08 5.57
C LYS A 229 5.91 11.11 4.82
N TYR A 230 5.42 11.53 3.65
CA TYR A 230 5.96 12.70 2.97
C TYR A 230 5.23 13.96 3.44
N SER A 231 5.97 14.90 4.02
CA SER A 231 5.40 16.17 4.51
C SER A 231 6.43 17.28 4.42
N ASN A 232 5.99 18.46 3.96
CA ASN A 232 6.82 19.67 3.86
C ASN A 232 8.17 19.44 3.14
N GLY A 233 8.16 18.63 2.08
CA GLY A 233 9.37 18.34 1.30
C GLY A 233 10.28 17.25 1.88
N ASN A 234 9.92 16.63 3.00
CA ASN A 234 10.72 15.63 3.71
C ASN A 234 10.01 14.28 3.76
N MET A 235 10.80 13.20 3.81
CA MET A 235 10.33 11.85 4.10
C MET A 235 10.62 11.52 5.56
N ILE A 236 9.59 11.33 6.37
CA ILE A 236 9.70 11.16 7.83
C ILE A 236 9.19 9.78 8.21
N SER A 237 9.91 9.07 9.08
CA SER A 237 9.41 7.83 9.68
C SER A 237 8.19 8.13 10.56
N TYR A 238 7.08 7.46 10.29
CA TYR A 238 5.80 7.74 10.95
C TYR A 238 5.45 6.69 12.00
N LEU A 239 5.50 5.42 11.61
CA LEU A 239 5.15 4.29 12.47
C LEU A 239 6.04 3.10 12.15
N PHE A 240 6.75 2.59 13.16
CA PHE A 240 7.40 1.29 13.12
C PHE A 240 6.40 0.22 13.57
N VAL A 241 6.26 -0.85 12.79
CA VAL A 241 5.45 -2.02 13.16
C VAL A 241 6.37 -3.21 13.39
N ASP A 242 6.42 -3.70 14.62
CA ASP A 242 7.13 -4.95 14.93
C ASP A 242 6.28 -6.14 14.47
N PHE A 243 6.70 -6.83 13.41
CA PHE A 243 6.05 -8.05 12.94
C PHE A 243 6.48 -9.31 13.73
N GLY A 244 7.24 -9.14 14.81
CA GLY A 244 7.79 -10.22 15.63
C GLY A 244 8.71 -11.12 14.82
N LYS A 245 8.42 -12.43 14.84
CA LYS A 245 9.20 -13.43 14.08
C LYS A 245 9.12 -13.27 12.56
N TYR A 246 8.18 -12.47 12.05
CA TYR A 246 7.97 -12.24 10.62
C TYR A 246 8.64 -10.97 10.10
N ASN A 247 9.40 -10.26 10.96
CA ASN A 247 10.27 -9.18 10.48
C ASN A 247 11.30 -9.75 9.52
N ILE A 248 11.64 -8.96 8.50
CA ILE A 248 12.74 -9.31 7.60
C ILE A 248 14.05 -9.16 8.38
N PRO A 249 14.82 -10.25 8.57
CA PRO A 249 16.05 -10.19 9.34
C PRO A 249 17.11 -9.38 8.58
N SER A 250 17.97 -8.65 9.31
CA SER A 250 19.04 -7.83 8.71
C SER A 250 19.94 -8.62 7.74
N LYS A 251 20.14 -9.92 8.02
CA LYS A 251 20.88 -10.86 7.18
C LYS A 251 20.34 -10.95 5.74
N PHE A 252 19.05 -10.68 5.50
CA PHE A 252 18.47 -10.66 4.15
C PHE A 252 19.23 -9.71 3.23
N TRP A 253 19.62 -8.54 3.75
CA TRP A 253 20.33 -7.50 3.01
C TRP A 253 21.82 -7.79 2.79
N GLU A 254 22.33 -8.89 3.37
CA GLU A 254 23.70 -9.36 3.24
C GLU A 254 23.84 -10.60 2.35
N LEU A 255 22.74 -11.33 2.10
CA LEU A 255 22.70 -12.52 1.25
C LEU A 255 22.37 -12.22 -0.21
N ASP A 256 22.83 -13.09 -1.12
CA ASP A 256 22.33 -13.08 -2.50
C ASP A 256 20.79 -13.14 -2.51
N ILE A 257 20.17 -12.52 -3.50
CA ILE A 257 18.71 -12.39 -3.57
C ILE A 257 18.00 -13.75 -3.48
N MET A 258 18.52 -14.80 -4.11
CA MET A 258 17.89 -16.13 -4.09
C MET A 258 17.96 -16.74 -2.70
N GLU A 259 19.13 -16.65 -2.05
CA GLU A 259 19.34 -17.13 -0.67
C GLU A 259 18.52 -16.31 0.34
N GLY A 260 18.43 -14.99 0.14
CA GLY A 260 17.64 -14.08 0.95
C GLY A 260 16.16 -14.42 0.87
N PHE A 261 15.61 -14.60 -0.35
CA PHE A 261 14.23 -15.03 -0.53
C PHE A 261 13.95 -16.41 0.04
N GLU A 262 14.85 -17.38 -0.18
CA GLU A 262 14.74 -18.71 0.42
C GLU A 262 14.65 -18.60 1.95
N MET A 263 15.55 -17.86 2.59
CA MET A 263 15.57 -17.65 4.04
C MET A 263 14.28 -17.03 4.58
N ILE A 264 13.75 -15.98 3.95
CA ILE A 264 12.50 -15.35 4.43
C ILE A 264 11.27 -16.22 4.12
N ASN A 265 11.29 -16.99 3.03
CA ASN A 265 10.21 -17.93 2.71
C ASN A 265 10.16 -19.11 3.69
N GLU A 266 11.31 -19.62 4.12
CA GLU A 266 11.40 -20.74 5.08
C GLU A 266 10.86 -20.36 6.47
N ASN A 267 11.15 -19.14 6.92
CA ASN A 267 10.75 -18.59 8.22
C ASN A 267 9.36 -17.96 8.20
N GLY A 268 8.90 -17.54 7.02
CA GLY A 268 7.77 -16.65 6.84
C GLY A 268 8.16 -15.18 7.04
N PHE A 269 7.41 -14.28 6.40
CA PHE A 269 7.64 -12.84 6.47
C PHE A 269 6.33 -12.07 6.35
N ALA A 270 6.37 -10.81 6.78
CA ALA A 270 5.29 -9.86 6.64
C ALA A 270 5.72 -8.64 5.83
N SER A 271 4.80 -8.09 5.05
CA SER A 271 5.00 -6.89 4.23
C SER A 271 3.76 -6.02 4.23
N PHE A 272 3.94 -4.71 4.13
CA PHE A 272 2.80 -3.81 3.92
C PHE A 272 2.28 -3.90 2.49
N HIS A 273 0.95 -3.92 2.34
CA HIS A 273 0.25 -3.86 1.06
C HIS A 273 -0.71 -2.66 0.98
N GLY A 274 -0.94 -1.96 2.09
CA GLY A 274 -1.75 -0.76 2.11
C GLY A 274 -1.68 -0.03 3.43
N VAL A 275 -1.83 1.29 3.35
CA VAL A 275 -1.98 2.17 4.50
C VAL A 275 -3.06 3.19 4.17
N PHE A 276 -4.04 3.31 5.05
CA PHE A 276 -5.19 4.19 4.88
C PHE A 276 -5.44 4.88 6.21
N ALA A 277 -5.61 6.19 6.20
CA ALA A 277 -5.88 6.96 7.40
C ALA A 277 -7.12 7.85 7.24
N ASP A 278 -7.74 8.15 8.37
CA ASP A 278 -8.58 9.32 8.55
C ASP A 278 -8.03 10.16 9.73
N ASN A 279 -8.84 11.05 10.30
CA ASN A 279 -8.40 11.94 11.37
C ASN A 279 -7.91 11.18 12.63
N GLU A 280 -8.55 10.06 12.97
CA GLU A 280 -8.35 9.35 14.24
C GLU A 280 -7.79 7.93 14.05
N ASN A 281 -8.05 7.32 12.89
CA ASN A 281 -7.83 5.91 12.60
C ASN A 281 -6.74 5.71 11.54
N LEU A 282 -5.98 4.63 11.69
CA LEU A 282 -5.05 4.11 10.70
C LEU A 282 -5.36 2.63 10.46
N LEU A 283 -5.57 2.26 9.20
CA LEU A 283 -5.65 0.89 8.75
C LEU A 283 -4.40 0.52 7.97
N LEU A 284 -3.73 -0.51 8.45
CA LEU A 284 -2.63 -1.16 7.72
C LEU A 284 -3.12 -2.48 7.17
N SER A 285 -2.93 -2.67 5.87
CA SER A 285 -3.12 -3.94 5.18
C SER A 285 -1.76 -4.62 5.12
N VAL A 286 -1.57 -5.66 5.94
CA VAL A 286 -0.32 -6.42 6.04
C VAL A 286 -0.53 -7.77 5.38
N PHE A 287 0.35 -8.13 4.45
CA PHE A 287 0.44 -9.47 3.93
C PHE A 287 1.38 -10.27 4.82
N HIS A 288 0.99 -11.49 5.17
CA HIS A 288 1.74 -12.41 5.99
C HIS A 288 1.82 -13.75 5.25
N GLN A 289 3.03 -14.19 4.96
CA GLN A 289 3.29 -15.50 4.38
C GLN A 289 4.02 -16.38 5.39
N SER A 290 3.57 -17.62 5.55
CA SER A 290 4.25 -18.65 6.34
C SER A 290 3.96 -20.04 5.79
N ARG A 291 4.52 -21.08 6.45
CA ARG A 291 4.23 -22.48 6.11
C ARG A 291 2.74 -22.85 6.29
N GLU A 292 2.01 -22.11 7.10
CA GLU A 292 0.58 -22.32 7.36
C GLU A 292 -0.30 -21.75 6.24
N GLY A 293 0.27 -20.91 5.37
CA GLY A 293 -0.40 -20.32 4.24
C GLY A 293 -0.12 -18.83 4.10
N VAL A 294 -0.98 -18.19 3.31
CA VAL A 294 -0.92 -16.77 2.99
C VAL A 294 -2.13 -16.09 3.59
N PHE A 295 -1.87 -15.05 4.36
CA PHE A 295 -2.87 -14.32 5.13
C PHE A 295 -2.79 -12.83 4.84
N LYS A 296 -3.94 -12.18 4.86
CA LYS A 296 -4.04 -10.73 5.01
C LYS A 296 -4.39 -10.43 6.45
N LYS A 297 -3.56 -9.61 7.11
CA LYS A 297 -3.82 -9.06 8.43
C LYS A 297 -4.16 -7.58 8.30
N LEU A 298 -5.39 -7.23 8.64
CA LEU A 298 -5.87 -5.85 8.70
C LEU A 298 -5.63 -5.34 10.12
N LEU A 299 -4.76 -4.35 10.29
CA LEU A 299 -4.49 -3.72 11.59
C LEU A 299 -5.24 -2.39 11.67
N PHE A 300 -6.15 -2.28 12.62
CA PHE A 300 -6.91 -1.06 12.92
C PHE A 300 -6.30 -0.42 14.16
N LEU A 301 -5.69 0.75 13.99
CA LEU A 301 -4.97 1.48 15.03
C LEU A 301 -5.62 2.84 15.26
N ASN A 302 -5.92 3.16 16.51
CA ASN A 302 -6.37 4.48 16.92
C ASN A 302 -5.19 5.28 17.48
N LYS A 303 -5.11 6.58 17.21
CA LYS A 303 -4.08 7.45 17.83
C LYS A 303 -4.18 7.36 19.37
N PRO A 304 -3.07 7.19 20.13
CA PRO A 304 -1.66 7.34 19.75
C PRO A 304 -0.96 6.06 19.22
N TYR A 305 -1.69 5.10 18.66
CA TYR A 305 -1.21 3.88 18.01
C TYR A 305 -0.49 2.89 18.93
N ASP A 306 -0.77 2.92 20.23
CA ASP A 306 -0.24 1.98 21.22
C ASP A 306 -1.08 0.70 21.34
N LYS A 307 -2.34 0.76 20.91
CA LYS A 307 -3.30 -0.34 20.89
C LYS A 307 -4.05 -0.38 19.58
N GLY A 308 -4.55 -1.56 19.25
CA GLY A 308 -5.37 -1.75 18.08
C GLY A 308 -6.02 -3.11 18.03
N TYR A 309 -6.71 -3.33 16.93
CA TYR A 309 -7.38 -4.57 16.62
C TYR A 309 -6.80 -5.16 15.35
N SER A 310 -6.83 -6.48 15.24
CA SER A 310 -6.45 -7.13 14.00
C SER A 310 -7.48 -8.15 13.54
N ILE A 311 -7.75 -8.14 12.24
CA ILE A 311 -8.53 -9.17 11.57
C ILE A 311 -7.57 -9.90 10.63
N GLU A 312 -7.50 -11.22 10.76
CA GLU A 312 -6.72 -12.08 9.88
C GLU A 312 -7.67 -12.83 8.95
N ILE A 313 -7.34 -12.86 7.66
CA ILE A 313 -8.13 -13.46 6.59
C ILE A 313 -7.19 -14.30 5.72
N ARG A 314 -7.50 -15.58 5.51
CA ARG A 314 -6.69 -16.42 4.61
C ARG A 314 -6.99 -16.07 3.15
N ARG A 315 -5.98 -16.09 2.29
CA ARG A 315 -6.10 -15.67 0.87
C ARG A 315 -7.17 -16.44 0.09
N ASP A 316 -7.39 -17.69 0.42
CA ASP A 316 -8.32 -18.61 -0.25
C ASP A 316 -9.69 -18.71 0.44
N GLU A 317 -9.94 -17.96 1.52
CA GLU A 317 -11.23 -17.96 2.23
C GLU A 317 -12.33 -17.20 1.49
N ASN A 318 -12.06 -16.60 0.32
CA ASN A 318 -13.02 -15.81 -0.45
C ASN A 318 -13.83 -14.88 0.45
N ASN A 319 -13.14 -14.02 1.20
CA ASN A 319 -13.76 -13.14 2.19
C ASN A 319 -13.99 -11.74 1.59
N PRO A 320 -15.17 -11.12 1.74
CA PRO A 320 -15.44 -9.80 1.15
C PRO A 320 -14.58 -8.67 1.72
N PHE A 321 -13.92 -8.88 2.86
CA PHE A 321 -13.06 -7.89 3.51
C PHE A 321 -11.57 -8.11 3.22
N TYR A 322 -11.20 -8.96 2.26
CA TYR A 322 -9.79 -9.26 1.97
C TYR A 322 -9.01 -8.06 1.38
N GLN A 323 -9.67 -7.22 0.57
CA GLN A 323 -9.01 -6.14 -0.16
C GLN A 323 -9.53 -4.75 0.27
N PRO A 324 -8.91 -4.13 1.29
CA PRO A 324 -9.22 -2.75 1.66
C PRO A 324 -8.74 -1.79 0.59
N ILE A 325 -9.55 -0.76 0.32
CA ILE A 325 -9.26 0.29 -0.66
C ILE A 325 -9.26 1.70 -0.06
N GLY A 326 -9.68 1.85 1.19
CA GLY A 326 -9.67 3.15 1.87
C GLY A 326 -10.35 3.13 3.24
N ILE A 327 -10.19 4.24 3.96
CA ILE A 327 -11.03 4.63 5.11
C ILE A 327 -11.62 6.00 4.81
N ARG A 328 -12.90 6.20 5.15
CA ARG A 328 -13.58 7.49 5.09
C ARG A 328 -14.71 7.56 6.09
N ASP A 329 -14.73 8.61 6.91
CA ASP A 329 -15.80 8.89 7.88
C ASP A 329 -16.10 7.68 8.80
N ASP A 330 -15.06 7.12 9.45
CA ASP A 330 -15.13 5.90 10.27
C ASP A 330 -15.64 4.63 9.55
N ARG A 331 -15.66 4.66 8.21
CA ARG A 331 -16.02 3.48 7.39
C ARG A 331 -14.79 2.98 6.67
N VAL A 332 -14.63 1.66 6.66
CA VAL A 332 -13.60 1.00 5.86
C VAL A 332 -14.24 0.51 4.56
N LEU A 333 -13.60 0.88 3.46
CA LEU A 333 -14.02 0.52 2.12
C LEU A 333 -13.22 -0.71 1.68
N PHE A 334 -13.91 -1.69 1.14
CA PHE A 334 -13.36 -2.89 0.54
C PHE A 334 -13.86 -3.02 -0.90
N ILE A 335 -13.11 -3.72 -1.73
CA ILE A 335 -13.58 -4.22 -3.03
C ILE A 335 -13.60 -5.74 -3.01
N THR A 336 -14.66 -6.33 -3.52
CA THR A 336 -14.81 -7.79 -3.65
C THR A 336 -15.65 -8.12 -4.88
N TYR A 337 -15.86 -9.40 -5.17
CA TYR A 337 -16.78 -9.84 -6.21
C TYR A 337 -18.17 -10.15 -5.67
N ARG A 338 -19.19 -9.97 -6.52
CA ARG A 338 -20.58 -10.30 -6.20
C ARG A 338 -20.72 -11.74 -5.72
N SER A 339 -20.10 -12.72 -6.40
CA SER A 339 -20.22 -14.13 -6.00
C SER A 339 -19.73 -14.37 -4.57
N ILE A 340 -18.58 -13.79 -4.23
CA ILE A 340 -17.99 -13.81 -2.89
C ILE A 340 -18.95 -13.18 -1.87
N LEU A 341 -19.43 -11.97 -2.17
CA LEU A 341 -20.33 -11.24 -1.29
C LEU A 341 -21.66 -11.97 -1.05
N ILE A 342 -22.27 -12.54 -2.11
CA ILE A 342 -23.52 -13.30 -1.99
C ILE A 342 -23.34 -14.53 -1.11
N ASN A 343 -22.23 -15.26 -1.26
CA ASN A 343 -21.96 -16.43 -0.44
C ASN A 343 -21.81 -16.02 1.04
N TYR A 344 -21.01 -14.98 1.30
CA TYR A 344 -20.85 -14.43 2.66
C TYR A 344 -22.18 -14.00 3.29
N LEU A 345 -23.01 -13.25 2.57
CA LEU A 345 -24.30 -12.76 3.09
C LEU A 345 -25.28 -13.91 3.38
N LYS A 346 -25.29 -14.95 2.54
CA LYS A 346 -26.12 -16.15 2.76
C LYS A 346 -25.68 -16.92 3.99
N GLU A 347 -24.37 -17.11 4.19
CA GLU A 347 -23.82 -17.80 5.36
C GLU A 347 -24.10 -17.06 6.67
N LYS A 348 -24.23 -15.73 6.61
CA LYS A 348 -24.55 -14.89 7.76
C LYS A 348 -26.04 -14.77 8.06
N GLU A 349 -26.90 -15.38 7.24
CA GLU A 349 -28.36 -15.19 7.32
C GLU A 349 -28.75 -13.70 7.31
N GLU A 350 -27.96 -12.87 6.62
CA GLU A 350 -28.14 -11.41 6.60
C GLU A 350 -29.43 -10.99 5.92
N SER A 351 -29.92 -9.81 6.31
CA SER A 351 -31.21 -9.27 5.86
C SER A 351 -31.36 -9.30 4.34
N SER A 352 -32.56 -9.70 3.88
CA SER A 352 -32.97 -9.69 2.47
C SER A 352 -32.76 -8.34 1.77
N THR A 353 -32.62 -7.25 2.54
CA THR A 353 -32.35 -5.90 2.06
C THR A 353 -31.01 -5.74 1.33
N PHE A 354 -29.92 -6.39 1.77
CA PHE A 354 -28.64 -6.29 1.04
C PHE A 354 -28.62 -7.16 -0.19
N LEU A 355 -29.17 -8.38 -0.10
CA LEU A 355 -29.31 -9.27 -1.25
C LEU A 355 -30.14 -8.63 -2.37
N ALA A 356 -31.17 -7.84 -2.04
CA ALA A 356 -31.97 -7.10 -3.02
C ALA A 356 -31.20 -5.98 -3.75
N LYS A 357 -30.10 -5.48 -3.17
CA LYS A 357 -29.23 -4.45 -3.78
C LYS A 357 -28.15 -5.02 -4.70
N ILE A 358 -28.02 -6.35 -4.80
CA ILE A 358 -27.00 -7.01 -5.61
C ILE A 358 -27.70 -7.59 -6.85
N PRO A 359 -27.82 -6.82 -7.95
CA PRO A 359 -28.52 -7.30 -9.14
C PRO A 359 -27.89 -8.59 -9.68
N GLN A 360 -28.73 -9.46 -10.24
CA GLN A 360 -28.22 -10.55 -11.05
C GLN A 360 -27.77 -9.99 -12.39
N ASN A 361 -26.61 -10.45 -12.87
CA ASN A 361 -26.03 -10.06 -14.15
C ASN A 361 -25.38 -11.29 -14.79
N ASP A 362 -25.12 -11.23 -16.09
CA ASP A 362 -24.51 -12.31 -16.87
C ASP A 362 -23.05 -12.56 -16.47
N PHE A 363 -22.35 -11.49 -16.07
CA PHE A 363 -21.00 -11.55 -15.53
C PHE A 363 -21.00 -11.39 -14.02
N ASP A 364 -20.04 -12.04 -13.36
CA ASP A 364 -19.68 -11.67 -12.00
C ASP A 364 -18.98 -10.31 -12.03
N TYR A 365 -19.14 -9.52 -10.97
CA TYR A 365 -18.73 -8.11 -11.00
C TYR A 365 -18.18 -7.62 -9.66
N PRO A 366 -17.30 -6.59 -9.68
CA PRO A 366 -16.80 -6.00 -8.45
C PRO A 366 -17.89 -5.22 -7.70
N VAL A 367 -17.82 -5.24 -6.38
CA VAL A 367 -18.71 -4.52 -5.47
C VAL A 367 -17.86 -3.78 -4.46
N ILE A 368 -18.10 -2.48 -4.32
CA ILE A 368 -17.53 -1.71 -3.21
C ILE A 368 -18.38 -1.97 -1.96
N VAL A 369 -17.73 -2.41 -0.90
CA VAL A 369 -18.35 -2.70 0.40
C VAL A 369 -17.90 -1.64 1.39
N PHE A 370 -18.86 -0.89 1.91
CA PHE A 370 -18.63 0.04 3.02
C PHE A 370 -18.96 -0.70 4.31
N SER A 371 -18.03 -0.68 5.25
CA SER A 371 -18.17 -1.36 6.52
C SER A 371 -17.82 -0.49 7.71
N LYS A 372 -18.36 -0.84 8.88
CA LYS A 372 -17.97 -0.27 10.17
C LYS A 372 -17.39 -1.35 11.07
N THR A 373 -16.50 -0.94 11.96
CA THR A 373 -15.96 -1.80 13.03
C THR A 373 -16.91 -1.79 14.23
N ASN A 374 -17.30 -2.96 14.73
CA ASN A 374 -18.20 -3.10 15.88
C ASN A 374 -17.45 -3.39 17.20
N PHE A 375 -16.24 -2.87 17.37
CA PHE A 375 -15.35 -3.19 18.50
C PHE A 375 -14.52 -2.02 18.99
#